data_AF-A0A920EU30-F1
#
_entry.id   AF-A0A920EU30-F1
#
_cell.length_a   1.000
_cell.length_b   1.000
_cell.length_c   1.000
_cell.angle_alpha   90.00
_cell.angle_beta   90.00
_cell.angle_gamma   90.00
#
_symmetry.space_group_name_H-M   'P 1'
#
loop_
_entity.id
_entity.type
_entity.pdbx_description
1 polymer ?
#
loop_
_entity_poly.entity_id
_entity_poly.type
_entity_poly.pdbx_seq_one_letter_code
_entity_poly.pdbx_strand_id
1 'polypeptide(L)'
;MILFIASEVMFFVAWFWAYFDASLYPGEAIQAARTELTGGHWPPDGIETFDPWHLPLINTLILLTSGTTVTWAHHALQHGDREGVEMGAGADCRLGALFTVFRPMNISMRRSGFPAIFTVPHFSWRPDFTAFT
;
A
#
# COMPACT_ATOMS: atom_id res chain seq x y z
N MET A 1 24.44 -8.80 4.90
CA MET A 1 23.35 -7.92 4.40
C MET A 1 22.51 -8.60 3.32
N ILE A 2 23.10 -9.19 2.30
CA ILE A 2 22.33 -9.74 1.16
C ILE A 2 21.28 -10.80 1.54
N LEU A 3 21.59 -11.73 2.45
CA LEU A 3 20.63 -12.76 2.89
C LEU A 3 19.46 -12.18 3.71
N PHE A 4 19.69 -11.10 4.46
CA PHE A 4 18.65 -10.40 5.21
C PHE A 4 17.70 -9.63 4.28
N ILE A 5 18.26 -8.95 3.27
CA ILE A 5 17.46 -8.29 2.22
C ILE A 5 16.64 -9.33 1.45
N ALA A 6 17.23 -10.49 1.14
CA ALA A 6 16.51 -11.58 0.47
C ALA A 6 15.31 -12.09 1.31
N SER A 7 15.44 -12.19 2.64
CA SER A 7 14.31 -12.58 3.50
C SER A 7 13.18 -11.56 3.54
N GLU A 8 13.50 -10.26 3.50
CA GLU A 8 12.49 -9.17 3.39
C GLU A 8 11.76 -9.23 2.04
N VAL A 9 12.47 -9.49 0.95
CA VAL A 9 11.85 -9.64 -0.38
C VAL A 9 10.90 -10.84 -0.41
N MET A 10 11.28 -11.98 0.17
CA MET A 10 10.41 -13.16 0.24
C MET A 10 9.15 -12.92 1.08
N PHE A 11 9.23 -12.10 2.12
CA PHE A 11 8.07 -11.66 2.89
C PHE A 11 7.09 -10.85 2.04
N PHE A 12 7.57 -9.93 1.19
CA PHE A 12 6.70 -9.23 0.23
C PHE A 12 6.10 -10.16 -0.83
N VAL A 13 6.85 -11.16 -1.31
CA VAL A 13 6.36 -12.16 -2.28
C VAL A 13 5.16 -12.94 -1.73
N ALA A 14 5.14 -13.27 -0.43
CA ALA A 14 3.99 -13.95 0.18
C ALA A 14 2.71 -13.09 0.15
N TRP A 15 2.82 -11.77 0.34
CA TRP A 15 1.68 -10.85 0.20
C TRP A 15 1.21 -10.72 -1.25
N PHE A 16 2.15 -10.63 -2.21
CA PHE A 16 1.80 -10.60 -3.62
C PHE A 16 1.11 -11.90 -4.05
N TRP A 17 1.56 -13.05 -3.54
CA TRP A 17 0.91 -14.32 -3.77
C TRP A 17 -0.55 -14.29 -3.26
N ALA A 18 -0.78 -13.82 -2.03
CA ALA A 18 -2.13 -13.69 -1.48
C ALA A 18 -3.02 -12.73 -2.30
N TYR A 19 -2.45 -11.64 -2.84
CA TYR A 19 -3.18 -10.72 -3.72
C TYR A 19 -3.53 -11.35 -5.08
N PHE A 20 -2.59 -12.06 -5.72
CA PHE A 20 -2.85 -12.74 -7.00
C PHE A 20 -3.83 -13.88 -6.86
N ASP A 21 -3.75 -14.65 -5.77
CA ASP A 21 -4.73 -15.69 -5.42
C ASP A 21 -6.15 -15.10 -5.32
N ALA A 22 -6.31 -14.00 -4.60
CA ALA A 22 -7.61 -13.33 -4.43
C ALA A 22 -8.13 -12.62 -5.70
N SER A 23 -7.25 -12.08 -6.54
CA SER A 23 -7.65 -11.30 -7.73
C SER A 23 -7.86 -12.15 -8.99
N LEU A 24 -7.13 -13.26 -9.15
CA LEU A 24 -7.27 -14.14 -10.33
C LEU A 24 -8.38 -15.18 -10.17
N TYR A 25 -8.68 -15.61 -8.95
CA TYR A 25 -9.73 -16.60 -8.66
C TYR A 25 -10.83 -16.04 -7.73
N PRO A 26 -11.50 -14.92 -8.08
CA PRO A 26 -12.49 -14.29 -7.21
C PRO A 26 -13.76 -15.15 -7.01
N GLY A 27 -14.05 -16.08 -7.92
CA GLY A 27 -15.23 -16.95 -7.89
C GLY A 27 -14.95 -18.43 -7.54
N GLU A 28 -13.87 -18.73 -6.82
CA GLU A 28 -13.53 -20.12 -6.50
C GLU A 28 -14.59 -20.79 -5.61
N ALA A 29 -15.12 -21.93 -6.07
CA ALA A 29 -16.19 -22.67 -5.38
C ALA A 29 -15.79 -23.23 -4.00
N ILE A 30 -14.48 -23.38 -3.72
CA ILE A 30 -13.96 -23.86 -2.44
C ILE A 30 -14.02 -22.75 -1.37
N GLN A 31 -13.99 -21.47 -1.76
CA GLN A 31 -14.00 -20.33 -0.83
C GLN A 31 -15.27 -19.50 -0.97
N ALA A 32 -16.40 -20.09 -0.56
CA ALA A 32 -17.73 -19.47 -0.60
C ALA A 32 -17.78 -18.05 0.02
N ALA A 33 -17.07 -17.84 1.13
CA ALA A 33 -17.00 -16.53 1.79
C ALA A 33 -16.34 -15.43 0.93
N ARG A 34 -15.41 -15.76 0.02
CA ARG A 34 -14.80 -14.79 -0.91
C ARG A 34 -15.72 -14.45 -2.07
N THR A 35 -16.43 -15.45 -2.60
CA THR A 35 -17.39 -15.28 -3.70
C THR A 35 -18.57 -14.39 -3.29
N GLU A 36 -19.03 -14.49 -2.03
CA GLU A 36 -20.05 -13.61 -1.44
C GLU A 36 -19.58 -12.15 -1.31
N LEU A 37 -18.29 -11.93 -1.01
CA LEU A 37 -17.71 -10.60 -0.82
C LEU A 37 -17.31 -9.92 -2.15
N THR A 38 -16.92 -10.68 -3.16
CA THR A 38 -16.41 -10.16 -4.45
C THR A 38 -17.47 -10.16 -5.55
N GLY A 39 -18.57 -10.90 -5.39
CA GLY A 39 -19.60 -11.02 -6.44
C GLY A 39 -19.14 -11.81 -7.68
N GLY A 40 -17.97 -12.44 -7.63
CA GLY A 40 -17.38 -13.18 -8.75
C GLY A 40 -16.51 -12.34 -9.69
N HIS A 41 -16.27 -11.05 -9.39
CA HIS A 41 -15.33 -10.20 -10.13
C HIS A 41 -14.39 -9.45 -9.20
N TRP A 42 -13.23 -9.07 -9.75
CA TRP A 42 -12.25 -8.23 -9.07
C TRP A 42 -12.07 -6.97 -9.90
N PRO A 43 -12.24 -5.75 -9.36
CA PRO A 43 -12.47 -5.38 -7.94
C PRO A 43 -13.92 -5.61 -7.47
N PRO A 44 -14.15 -5.91 -6.18
CA PRO A 44 -15.49 -5.98 -5.58
C PRO A 44 -16.31 -4.70 -5.77
N ASP A 45 -17.63 -4.86 -5.87
CA ASP A 45 -18.56 -3.74 -5.94
C ASP A 45 -18.46 -2.84 -4.69
N GLY A 46 -18.37 -1.52 -4.91
CA GLY A 46 -18.20 -0.53 -3.84
C GLY A 46 -16.75 -0.13 -3.54
N ILE A 47 -15.75 -0.73 -4.20
CA ILE A 47 -14.35 -0.27 -4.14
C ILE A 47 -14.05 0.59 -5.37
N GLU A 48 -14.02 1.91 -5.18
CA GLU A 48 -13.44 2.83 -6.16
C GLU A 48 -11.93 2.61 -6.24
N THR A 49 -11.45 2.27 -7.44
CA THR A 49 -10.03 2.14 -7.72
C THR A 49 -9.38 3.52 -7.82
N PHE A 50 -8.14 3.64 -7.35
CA PHE A 50 -7.37 4.87 -7.50
C PHE A 50 -6.99 5.06 -8.96
N ASP A 51 -7.11 6.29 -9.45
CA ASP A 51 -6.54 6.66 -10.74
C ASP A 51 -5.00 6.54 -10.66
N PRO A 52 -4.38 5.65 -11.45
CA PRO A 52 -2.93 5.43 -11.42
C PRO A 52 -2.12 6.65 -11.86
N TRP A 53 -2.71 7.59 -12.62
CA TRP A 53 -1.97 8.69 -13.26
C TRP A 53 -1.66 9.88 -12.36
N HIS A 54 -2.31 9.96 -11.20
CA HIS A 54 -2.16 11.11 -10.31
C HIS A 54 -1.21 10.78 -9.15
N LEU A 55 -1.75 10.27 -8.06
CA LEU A 55 -1.03 10.13 -6.80
C LEU A 55 -0.03 8.95 -6.80
N PRO A 56 -0.35 7.79 -7.37
CA PRO A 56 0.63 6.70 -7.50
C PRO A 56 1.82 7.07 -8.39
N LEU A 57 1.59 7.78 -9.50
CA LEU A 57 2.65 8.20 -10.41
C LEU A 57 3.67 9.13 -9.74
N ILE A 58 3.22 10.18 -9.04
CA ILE A 58 4.11 11.12 -8.35
C ILE A 58 4.98 10.40 -7.31
N ASN A 59 4.40 9.43 -6.58
CA ASN A 59 5.14 8.60 -5.64
C ASN A 59 6.26 7.80 -6.30
N THR A 60 6.02 7.22 -7.48
CA THR A 60 7.07 6.51 -8.23
C THR A 60 8.18 7.46 -8.70
N LEU A 61 7.84 8.66 -9.16
CA LEU A 61 8.82 9.66 -9.59
C LEU A 61 9.71 10.13 -8.43
N ILE A 62 9.13 10.34 -7.24
CA ILE A 62 9.89 10.69 -6.03
C ILE A 62 10.88 9.57 -5.66
N LEU A 63 10.45 8.31 -5.68
CA LEU A 63 11.32 7.18 -5.36
C LEU A 63 12.43 6.99 -6.41
N LEU A 64 12.13 7.14 -7.70
CA LEU A 64 13.11 7.06 -8.77
C LEU A 64 14.15 8.18 -8.67
N THR A 65 13.70 9.42 -8.43
CA THR A 65 14.61 10.56 -8.27
C THR A 65 15.46 10.43 -7.01
N SER A 66 14.92 9.92 -5.90
CA SER A 66 15.70 9.54 -4.69
C SER A 66 16.85 8.57 -5.04
N GLY A 67 16.58 7.50 -5.80
CA GLY A 67 17.63 6.57 -6.25
C GLY A 67 18.74 7.24 -7.09
N THR A 68 18.39 8.21 -7.95
CA THR A 68 19.38 8.98 -8.72
C THR A 68 20.24 9.88 -7.82
N THR A 69 19.65 10.50 -6.79
CA THR A 69 20.40 11.35 -5.84
C THR A 69 21.39 10.56 -5.00
N VAL A 70 21.04 9.32 -4.61
CA VAL A 70 21.97 8.41 -3.91
C VAL A 70 23.11 7.96 -4.82
N THR A 71 22.83 7.69 -6.10
CA THR A 71 23.86 7.33 -7.07
C THR A 71 24.84 8.48 -7.30
N TRP A 72 24.33 9.72 -7.35
CA TRP A 72 25.15 10.92 -7.41
C TRP A 72 26.01 11.10 -6.15
N ALA A 73 25.42 10.92 -4.97
CA ALA A 73 26.16 10.97 -3.69
C ALA A 73 27.26 9.90 -3.65
N HIS A 74 26.98 8.68 -4.14
CA HIS A 74 27.98 7.62 -4.21
C HIS A 74 29.14 7.96 -5.16
N HIS A 75 28.84 8.58 -6.30
CA HIS A 75 29.86 9.03 -7.24
C HIS A 75 30.69 10.19 -6.67
N ALA A 76 30.07 11.16 -6.00
CA ALA A 76 30.77 12.26 -5.32
C ALA A 76 31.72 11.75 -4.22
N LEU A 77 31.30 10.70 -3.49
CA LEU A 77 32.12 10.06 -2.47
C LEU A 77 33.39 9.43 -3.08
N GLN A 78 33.30 8.82 -4.27
CA GLN A 78 34.45 8.24 -4.96
C GLN A 78 35.46 9.29 -5.43
N HIS A 79 34.99 10.51 -5.76
CA HIS A 79 35.85 11.63 -6.18
C HIS A 79 36.32 12.51 -5.01
N GLY A 80 35.98 12.17 -3.77
CA GLY A 80 36.38 12.92 -2.58
C GLY A 80 35.68 14.27 -2.41
N ASP A 81 34.61 14.53 -3.16
CA ASP A 81 33.82 15.76 -3.08
C ASP A 81 32.80 15.66 -1.93
N ARG A 82 33.17 16.24 -0.78
CA ARG A 82 32.33 16.24 0.43
C ARG A 82 31.05 17.05 0.26
N GLU A 83 31.09 18.15 -0.48
CA GLU A 83 29.93 19.01 -0.68
C GLU A 83 28.87 18.28 -1.53
N GLY A 84 29.30 17.59 -2.60
CA GLY A 84 28.42 16.75 -3.42
C GLY A 84 27.77 15.59 -2.64
N VAL A 85 28.49 14.96 -1.71
CA VAL A 85 27.95 13.89 -0.85
C VAL A 85 26.90 14.43 0.12
N GLU A 86 27.20 15.55 0.80
CA GLU A 86 26.27 16.18 1.76
C GLU A 86 25.00 16.68 1.06
N MET A 87 25.14 17.31 -0.12
CA MET A 87 24.01 17.76 -0.92
C MET A 87 23.16 16.59 -1.43
N GLY A 88 23.78 15.53 -1.94
CA GLY A 88 23.10 14.35 -2.46
C GLY A 88 22.35 13.57 -1.37
N ALA A 89 23.00 13.30 -0.24
CA ALA A 89 22.37 12.63 0.91
C ALA A 89 21.27 13.50 1.54
N GLY A 90 21.48 14.82 1.63
CA GLY A 90 20.46 15.75 2.12
C GLY A 90 19.25 15.88 1.19
N ALA A 91 19.45 15.81 -0.13
CA ALA A 91 18.36 15.76 -1.09
C ALA A 91 17.53 14.47 -0.95
N ASP A 92 18.20 13.32 -0.83
CA ASP A 92 17.53 12.01 -0.66
C ASP A 92 16.64 11.96 0.60
N CYS A 93 17.17 12.38 1.76
CA CYS A 93 16.39 12.46 3.00
C CYS A 93 15.16 13.37 2.87
N ARG A 94 15.28 14.51 2.19
CA ARG A 94 14.17 15.45 1.98
C ARG A 94 13.10 14.86 1.06
N LEU A 95 13.49 14.15 0.00
CA LEU A 95 12.59 13.44 -0.90
C LEU A 95 11.86 12.29 -0.20
N GLY A 96 12.55 11.53 0.66
CA GLY A 96 11.94 10.48 1.48
C GLY A 96 10.95 11.00 2.52
N ALA A 97 11.27 12.13 3.17
CA ALA A 97 10.34 12.80 4.08
C ALA A 97 9.09 13.32 3.34
N LEU A 98 9.28 13.89 2.14
CA LEU A 98 8.19 14.35 1.28
C LEU A 98 7.24 13.20 0.89
N PHE A 99 7.78 12.04 0.53
CA PHE A 99 7.00 10.83 0.25
C PHE A 99 6.12 10.40 1.44
N THR A 100 6.68 10.46 2.66
CA THR A 100 5.97 10.06 3.87
C THR A 100 4.78 10.98 4.18
N VAL A 101 4.89 12.28 3.89
CA VAL A 101 3.82 13.27 4.11
C VAL A 101 2.76 13.26 3.01
N PHE A 102 3.13 12.94 1.77
CA PHE A 102 2.19 12.91 0.65
C PHE A 102 1.20 11.73 0.74
N ARG A 103 1.60 10.61 1.37
CA ARG A 103 0.77 9.40 1.51
C ARG A 103 -0.48 9.59 2.41
N PRO A 104 -0.40 10.24 3.60
CA PRO A 104 -1.58 10.56 4.42
C PRO A 104 -2.51 11.62 3.83
N MET A 105 -1.99 12.60 3.06
CA MET A 105 -2.82 13.65 2.44
C MET A 105 -3.87 13.05 1.50
N ASN A 106 -3.53 11.98 0.78
CA ASN A 106 -4.47 11.21 -0.04
C ASN A 106 -5.60 10.58 0.77
N ILE A 107 -5.26 9.96 1.91
CA ILE A 107 -6.23 9.30 2.80
C ILE A 107 -7.15 10.34 3.48
N SER A 108 -6.61 11.51 3.86
CA SER A 108 -7.40 12.60 4.45
C SER A 108 -8.33 13.28 3.44
N MET A 109 -7.92 13.46 2.18
CA MET A 109 -8.77 13.99 1.10
C MET A 109 -9.99 13.09 0.80
N ARG A 110 -9.88 11.78 1.03
CA ARG A 110 -11.00 10.82 0.89
C ARG A 110 -11.89 10.74 2.13
N ARG A 111 -11.40 11.19 3.30
CA ARG A 111 -12.16 11.16 4.57
C ARG A 111 -13.20 12.30 4.67
N SER A 112 -13.12 13.35 3.85
CA SER A 112 -14.10 14.45 3.80
C SER A 112 -15.36 14.15 2.97
N GLY A 113 -15.46 12.96 2.35
CA GLY A 113 -16.63 12.52 1.58
C GLY A 113 -17.39 11.31 2.16
N PHE A 114 -17.06 10.85 3.37
CA PHE A 114 -17.69 9.66 3.98
C PHE A 114 -18.55 10.03 5.20
N PRO A 115 -19.89 9.94 5.12
CA PRO A 115 -20.70 9.59 6.25
C PRO A 115 -20.76 8.05 6.38
N ALA A 116 -20.47 7.56 7.59
CA ALA A 116 -21.06 6.34 8.17
C ALA A 116 -20.95 5.00 7.40
N ILE A 117 -19.76 4.39 7.35
CA ILE A 117 -19.65 2.92 7.18
C ILE A 117 -18.82 2.22 8.28
N PHE A 118 -18.30 3.00 9.25
CA PHE A 118 -17.67 2.50 10.47
C PHE A 118 -18.49 2.73 11.76
N THR A 119 -19.79 3.03 11.63
CA THR A 119 -20.73 2.69 12.70
C THR A 119 -21.13 1.24 12.50
N VAL A 120 -20.37 0.36 13.15
CA VAL A 120 -20.81 -1.00 13.47
C VAL A 120 -22.27 -0.92 13.92
N PRO A 121 -23.24 -1.56 13.25
CA PRO A 121 -24.55 -1.72 13.88
C PRO A 121 -24.26 -2.56 15.12
N HIS A 122 -24.49 -1.94 16.27
CA HIS A 122 -24.42 -2.54 17.59
C HIS A 122 -24.94 -3.97 17.52
N PHE A 123 -24.04 -4.96 17.49
CA PHE A 123 -24.40 -6.37 17.51
C PHE A 123 -24.99 -6.64 18.90
N SER A 124 -26.30 -6.46 19.02
CA SER A 124 -27.05 -6.77 20.23
C SER A 124 -27.21 -8.28 20.31
N TRP A 125 -26.35 -8.92 21.09
CA TRP A 125 -26.56 -10.29 21.57
C TRP A 125 -27.91 -10.35 22.31
N ARG A 126 -28.99 -10.82 21.66
CA ARG A 126 -30.16 -11.37 22.34
C ARG A 126 -30.14 -12.88 22.16
N PRO A 127 -29.95 -13.67 23.23
CA PRO A 127 -30.10 -15.11 23.16
C PRO A 127 -31.59 -15.43 23.20
N ASP A 128 -32.22 -15.54 22.03
CA ASP A 128 -33.62 -15.98 21.93
C ASP A 128 -33.68 -17.52 21.98
N PHE A 129 -33.65 -18.07 23.19
CA PHE A 129 -33.79 -19.51 23.49
C PHE A 129 -35.25 -19.99 23.46
N THR A 130 -35.98 -19.80 22.35
CA THR A 130 -37.39 -20.25 22.26
C THR A 130 -37.80 -20.81 20.88
N ALA A 131 -36.90 -21.50 20.17
CA ALA A 131 -37.23 -22.20 18.93
C ALA A 131 -36.94 -23.73 18.94
N PHE A 132 -36.92 -24.35 20.12
CA PHE A 132 -36.89 -25.81 20.27
C PHE A 132 -37.74 -26.25 21.46
N THR A 133 -39.07 -26.21 21.29
CA THR A 133 -40.09 -27.12 21.86
C THR A 133 -41.43 -26.82 21.21
#